data_AF-A0A7Y1SXQ8-F1
#
_entry.id   AF-A0A7Y1SXQ8-F1
#
_cell.length_a   1.000
_cell.length_b   1.000
_cell.length_c   1.000
_cell.angle_alpha   90.00
_cell.angle_beta   90.00
_cell.angle_gamma   90.00
#
_symmetry.space_group_name_H-M   'P 1'
#
loop_
_entity.id
_entity.type
_entity.pdbx_description
1 polymer ?
#
loop_
_entity_poly.entity_id
_entity_poly.type
_entity_poly.pdbx_seq_one_letter_code
_entity_poly.pdbx_strand_id
1 'polypeptide(L)'
;MSDFYLGDIINPVDGEPTGEPVEYDRSDLTTHGVIVGMTGSGKTGLGVILLEEALLSGLPILAIDPKGDMGNLALTFPAFQPSDFEPWVSEDEARQDGISTSELATNTAEVWKAGVGSWDPDHDRIKQLGDIPVSIYTPGSSAGIPVNILGSLRAPDLSWETESETILGEIDGLVASLLTLAGVDSDPVSGREHILLSNIVAKAWRDGQDLDLATLIGQVQNPPLRKLGVFEVDAFFPEKDRTALAMRLNGVVASPTFASWLTGPPLDIQAMLYDGDKPRAAVVY
;
A
#
# COMPACT_ATOMS: atom_id res chain seq x y z
N MET A 1 -22.22 16.48 1.05
CA MET A 1 -21.37 15.28 1.06
C MET A 1 -22.06 14.30 0.15
N SER A 2 -21.37 13.74 -0.83
CA SER A 2 -21.94 12.73 -1.71
C SER A 2 -21.90 11.38 -0.99
N ASP A 3 -23.03 10.69 -0.96
CA ASP A 3 -23.13 9.31 -0.51
C ASP A 3 -22.61 8.38 -1.63
N PHE A 4 -22.17 7.18 -1.26
CA PHE A 4 -21.64 6.19 -2.20
C PHE A 4 -22.79 5.46 -2.88
N TYR A 5 -22.81 5.45 -4.21
CA TYR A 5 -23.80 4.70 -4.99
C TYR A 5 -23.39 3.23 -5.09
N LEU A 6 -24.20 2.31 -4.55
CA LEU A 6 -23.90 0.86 -4.52
C LEU A 6 -24.70 0.05 -5.53
N GLY A 7 -25.41 0.70 -6.45
CA GLY A 7 -26.34 0.07 -7.39
C GLY A 7 -27.79 0.40 -7.06
N ASP A 8 -28.72 -0.37 -7.61
CA ASP A 8 -30.16 -0.17 -7.42
C ASP A 8 -30.78 -1.22 -6.49
N ILE A 9 -31.91 -0.86 -5.87
CA ILE A 9 -32.76 -1.78 -5.15
C ILE A 9 -33.25 -2.86 -6.13
N ILE A 10 -33.11 -4.12 -5.73
CA ILE A 10 -33.59 -5.28 -6.50
C ILE A 10 -35.02 -5.62 -6.07
N ASN A 11 -35.89 -5.86 -7.05
CA ASN A 11 -37.21 -6.40 -6.81
C ASN A 11 -37.10 -7.87 -6.35
N PRO A 12 -37.59 -8.23 -5.15
CA PRO A 12 -37.43 -9.58 -4.61
C PRO A 12 -38.23 -10.66 -5.36
N VAL A 13 -39.15 -10.28 -6.26
CA VAL A 13 -40.00 -11.22 -7.00
C VAL A 13 -39.32 -11.74 -8.26
N ASP A 14 -38.74 -10.85 -9.07
CA ASP A 14 -38.13 -11.17 -10.36
C ASP A 14 -36.60 -11.04 -10.36
N GLY A 15 -36.02 -10.37 -9.35
CA GLY A 15 -34.58 -10.15 -9.25
C GLY A 15 -34.08 -8.98 -10.11
N GLU A 16 -34.97 -8.20 -10.70
CA GLU A 16 -34.61 -7.09 -11.59
C GLU A 16 -34.34 -5.80 -10.79
N PRO A 17 -33.42 -4.93 -11.25
CA PRO A 17 -33.22 -3.60 -10.71
C PRO A 17 -34.50 -2.75 -10.83
N THR A 18 -34.87 -2.07 -9.76
CA THR A 18 -36.03 -1.17 -9.73
C THR A 18 -35.75 0.21 -10.30
N GLY A 19 -34.47 0.58 -10.45
CA GLY A 19 -34.02 1.94 -10.77
C GLY A 19 -33.99 2.90 -9.57
N GLU A 20 -34.34 2.43 -8.37
CA GLU A 20 -34.19 3.20 -7.13
C GLU A 20 -32.76 3.01 -6.59
N PRO A 21 -31.95 4.08 -6.47
CA PRO A 21 -30.55 3.95 -6.08
C PRO A 21 -30.40 3.57 -4.62
N VAL A 22 -29.40 2.73 -4.34
CA VAL A 22 -28.91 2.42 -3.01
C VAL A 22 -27.70 3.31 -2.73
N GLU A 23 -27.92 4.31 -1.88
CA GLU A 23 -26.87 5.21 -1.40
C GLU A 23 -26.39 4.79 -0.01
N TYR A 24 -25.08 4.85 0.21
CA TYR A 24 -24.45 4.52 1.48
C TYR A 24 -23.69 5.73 2.03
N ASP A 25 -24.01 6.15 3.25
CA ASP A 25 -23.36 7.28 3.89
C ASP A 25 -21.89 6.94 4.18
N ARG A 26 -20.99 7.63 3.48
CA ARG A 26 -19.54 7.42 3.63
C ARG A 26 -19.04 7.67 5.05
N SER A 27 -19.76 8.45 5.87
CA SER A 27 -19.37 8.70 7.26
C SER A 27 -19.47 7.45 8.14
N ASP A 28 -20.30 6.47 7.75
CA ASP A 28 -20.38 5.17 8.42
C ASP A 28 -19.07 4.36 8.28
N LEU A 29 -18.28 4.60 7.22
CA LEU A 29 -17.00 3.92 6.99
C LEU A 29 -15.83 4.46 7.84
N THR A 30 -16.06 5.48 8.67
CA THR A 30 -15.03 6.02 9.58
C THR A 30 -14.72 5.10 10.77
N THR A 31 -15.53 4.06 10.98
CA THR A 31 -15.43 3.13 12.12
C THR A 31 -15.14 1.69 11.71
N HIS A 32 -14.62 1.47 10.49
CA HIS A 32 -14.32 0.17 9.85
C HIS A 32 -15.53 -0.51 9.18
N GLY A 33 -15.27 -1.25 8.11
CA GLY A 33 -16.26 -2.05 7.38
C GLY A 33 -15.74 -3.45 7.07
N VAL A 34 -16.65 -4.41 6.91
CA VAL A 34 -16.30 -5.79 6.56
C VAL A 34 -17.24 -6.32 5.49
N ILE A 35 -16.69 -6.89 4.41
CA ILE A 35 -17.44 -7.54 3.34
C ILE A 35 -17.24 -9.06 3.47
N VAL A 36 -18.32 -9.79 3.73
CA VAL A 36 -18.31 -11.26 3.90
C VAL A 36 -19.18 -11.93 2.85
N GLY A 37 -18.80 -13.14 2.44
CA GLY A 37 -19.49 -13.88 1.39
C GLY A 37 -18.65 -15.00 0.78
N MET A 38 -19.28 -15.97 0.14
CA MET A 38 -18.60 -17.10 -0.51
C MET A 38 -17.91 -16.68 -1.83
N THR A 39 -17.00 -17.49 -2.37
CA THR A 39 -16.43 -17.23 -3.71
C THR A 39 -17.54 -17.12 -4.75
N GLY A 40 -17.43 -16.14 -5.65
CA GLY A 40 -18.48 -15.86 -6.65
C GLY A 40 -19.68 -15.07 -6.14
N SER A 41 -19.73 -14.70 -4.86
CA SER A 41 -20.86 -13.92 -4.31
C SER A 41 -20.80 -12.40 -4.59
N GLY A 42 -19.89 -11.94 -5.45
CA GLY A 42 -19.74 -10.52 -5.79
C GLY A 42 -18.94 -9.65 -4.82
N LYS A 43 -18.25 -10.23 -3.82
CA LYS A 43 -17.45 -9.44 -2.84
C LYS A 43 -16.44 -8.50 -3.49
N THR A 44 -15.67 -9.00 -4.45
CA THR A 44 -14.65 -8.20 -5.16
C THR A 44 -15.31 -7.10 -5.97
N GLY A 45 -16.42 -7.39 -6.64
CA GLY A 45 -17.19 -6.37 -7.39
C GLY A 45 -17.71 -5.25 -6.48
N LEU A 46 -18.33 -5.59 -5.34
CA LEU A 46 -18.77 -4.60 -4.36
C LEU A 46 -17.59 -3.79 -3.80
N GLY A 47 -16.45 -4.44 -3.56
CA GLY A 47 -15.22 -3.77 -3.13
C GLY A 47 -14.73 -2.76 -4.16
N VAL A 48 -14.66 -3.14 -5.44
CA VAL A 48 -14.27 -2.22 -6.54
C VAL A 48 -15.23 -1.03 -6.62
N ILE A 49 -16.54 -1.26 -6.57
CA ILE A 49 -17.55 -0.19 -6.57
C ILE A 49 -17.30 0.79 -5.42
N LEU A 50 -17.11 0.30 -4.19
CA LEU A 50 -16.82 1.16 -3.03
C LEU A 50 -15.55 2.00 -3.22
N LEU A 51 -14.49 1.43 -3.82
CA LEU A 51 -13.26 2.16 -4.11
C LEU A 51 -13.47 3.22 -5.19
N GLU A 52 -14.22 2.91 -6.24
CA GLU A 52 -14.59 3.86 -7.29
C GLU A 52 -15.44 5.02 -6.74
N GLU A 53 -16.45 4.74 -5.90
CA GLU A 53 -17.27 5.77 -5.25
C GLU A 53 -16.44 6.68 -4.32
N ALA A 54 -15.47 6.10 -3.61
CA ALA A 54 -14.56 6.87 -2.77
C ALA A 54 -13.67 7.80 -3.61
N LEU A 55 -13.10 7.30 -4.71
CA LEU A 55 -12.29 8.09 -5.65
C LEU A 55 -13.11 9.23 -6.28
N LEU A 56 -14.33 8.95 -6.75
CA LEU A 56 -15.26 9.95 -7.27
C LEU A 56 -15.65 11.00 -6.23
N SER A 57 -15.68 10.62 -4.95
CA SER A 57 -15.91 11.53 -3.82
C SER A 57 -14.65 12.27 -3.36
N GLY A 58 -13.54 12.15 -4.09
CA GLY A 58 -12.27 12.82 -3.80
C GLY A 58 -11.51 12.24 -2.61
N LEU A 59 -11.76 10.99 -2.24
CA LEU A 59 -11.04 10.27 -1.20
C LEU A 59 -9.93 9.42 -1.83
N PRO A 60 -8.69 9.47 -1.35
CA PRO A 60 -7.62 8.64 -1.87
C PRO A 60 -7.78 7.19 -1.40
N ILE A 61 -7.20 6.25 -2.14
CA ILE A 61 -7.26 4.83 -1.82
C ILE A 61 -5.86 4.28 -1.59
N LEU A 62 -5.68 3.53 -0.50
CA LEU A 62 -4.57 2.59 -0.31
C LEU A 62 -5.14 1.18 -0.24
N ALA A 63 -4.99 0.41 -1.32
CA ALA A 63 -5.46 -0.96 -1.42
C ALA A 63 -4.30 -1.93 -1.22
N ILE A 64 -4.38 -2.77 -0.19
CA ILE A 64 -3.44 -3.88 0.02
C ILE A 64 -4.02 -5.12 -0.65
N ASP A 65 -3.40 -5.57 -1.73
CA ASP A 65 -3.99 -6.51 -2.68
C ASP A 65 -3.12 -7.75 -2.90
N PRO A 66 -3.08 -8.69 -1.93
CA PRO A 66 -2.31 -9.92 -2.06
C PRO A 66 -2.87 -10.88 -3.15
N LYS A 67 -4.04 -10.58 -3.73
CA LYS A 67 -4.68 -11.40 -4.77
C LYS A 67 -4.44 -10.86 -6.18
N GLY A 68 -4.17 -9.57 -6.32
CA GLY A 68 -3.95 -8.91 -7.61
C GLY A 68 -5.24 -8.44 -8.29
N ASP A 69 -6.38 -8.47 -7.59
CA ASP A 69 -7.68 -8.10 -8.18
C ASP A 69 -7.86 -6.58 -8.29
N MET A 70 -7.26 -5.79 -7.40
CA MET A 70 -7.38 -4.33 -7.33
C MET A 70 -6.52 -3.61 -8.37
N GLY A 71 -5.54 -4.31 -8.96
CA GLY A 71 -4.83 -3.81 -10.14
C GLY A 71 -5.76 -3.46 -11.31
N ASN A 72 -6.94 -4.08 -11.36
CA ASN A 72 -7.97 -3.79 -12.37
C ASN A 72 -8.51 -2.37 -12.32
N LEU A 73 -8.35 -1.62 -11.22
CA LEU A 73 -8.70 -0.20 -11.16
C LEU A 73 -7.93 0.62 -12.22
N ALA A 74 -6.73 0.17 -12.60
CA ALA A 74 -5.93 0.80 -13.64
C ALA A 74 -6.48 0.54 -15.06
N LEU A 75 -7.45 -0.37 -15.23
CA LEU A 75 -8.06 -0.74 -16.51
C LEU A 75 -9.35 0.05 -16.78
N THR A 76 -9.31 1.35 -16.49
CA THR A 76 -10.43 2.26 -16.73
C THR A 76 -10.28 2.92 -18.11
N PHE A 77 -11.10 2.50 -19.09
CA PHE A 77 -11.02 2.96 -20.49
C PHE A 77 -12.24 3.77 -20.92
N PRO A 78 -12.32 5.08 -20.60
CA PRO A 78 -13.52 5.89 -20.81
C PRO A 78 -13.86 6.15 -22.28
N ALA A 79 -12.87 6.03 -23.18
CA ALA A 79 -13.07 6.20 -24.62
C ALA A 79 -13.54 4.91 -25.32
N PHE A 80 -13.53 3.78 -24.61
CA PHE A 80 -13.87 2.45 -25.13
C PHE A 80 -13.17 2.12 -26.46
N GLN A 81 -11.90 2.52 -26.63
CA GLN A 81 -11.16 2.23 -27.84
C GLN A 81 -10.68 0.78 -27.81
N PRO A 82 -10.88 -0.03 -28.87
CA PRO A 82 -10.40 -1.41 -28.91
C PRO A 82 -8.91 -1.55 -28.60
N SER A 83 -8.10 -0.57 -28.98
CA SER A 83 -6.65 -0.54 -28.69
C SER A 83 -6.30 -0.54 -27.21
N ASP A 84 -7.18 -0.03 -26.34
CA ASP A 84 -6.96 -0.02 -24.89
C ASP A 84 -7.17 -1.42 -24.30
N PHE A 85 -8.04 -2.24 -24.92
CA PHE A 85 -8.36 -3.60 -24.50
C PHE A 85 -7.41 -4.65 -25.09
N GLU A 86 -6.89 -4.42 -26.30
CA GLU A 86 -6.08 -5.38 -27.04
C GLU A 86 -4.88 -5.98 -26.27
N PRO A 87 -4.14 -5.22 -25.43
CA PRO A 87 -3.05 -5.79 -24.61
C PRO A 87 -3.53 -6.76 -23.51
N TRP A 88 -4.81 -6.73 -23.16
CA TRP A 88 -5.38 -7.42 -22.00
C TRP A 88 -6.28 -8.59 -22.38
N VAL A 89 -6.68 -8.71 -23.65
CA VAL A 89 -7.46 -9.86 -24.12
C VAL A 89 -6.58 -11.10 -24.29
N SER A 90 -7.16 -12.28 -24.07
CA SER A 90 -6.44 -13.54 -24.13
C SER A 90 -6.25 -14.02 -25.58
N GLU A 91 -5.00 -14.27 -25.98
CA GLU A 91 -4.70 -14.90 -27.28
C GLU A 91 -5.32 -16.30 -27.40
N ASP A 92 -5.39 -17.04 -26.30
CA ASP A 92 -5.96 -18.38 -26.30
C ASP A 92 -7.49 -18.35 -26.44
N GLU A 93 -8.16 -17.34 -25.87
CA GLU A 93 -9.61 -17.12 -26.06
C GLU A 93 -9.91 -16.76 -27.51
N ALA A 94 -9.18 -15.80 -28.08
CA ALA A 94 -9.31 -15.44 -29.49
C ALA A 94 -9.14 -16.66 -30.42
N ARG A 95 -8.14 -17.52 -30.13
CA ARG A 95 -7.91 -18.76 -30.88
C ARG A 95 -9.07 -19.76 -30.75
N GLN A 96 -9.64 -19.91 -29.55
CA GLN A 96 -10.77 -20.81 -29.32
C GLN A 96 -12.02 -20.37 -30.07
N ASP A 97 -12.27 -19.06 -30.12
CA ASP A 97 -13.40 -18.47 -30.81
C ASP A 97 -13.18 -18.30 -32.33
N GLY A 98 -11.97 -18.57 -32.81
CA GLY A 98 -11.61 -18.49 -34.22
C GLY A 98 -11.53 -17.05 -34.75
N ILE A 99 -11.30 -16.08 -33.87
CA ILE A 99 -11.18 -14.65 -34.18
C ILE A 99 -9.77 -14.14 -33.86
N SER A 100 -9.44 -12.95 -34.35
CA SER A 100 -8.19 -12.26 -33.98
C SER A 100 -8.29 -11.58 -32.61
N THR A 101 -7.15 -11.29 -31.98
CA THR A 101 -7.09 -10.49 -30.74
C THR A 101 -7.69 -9.09 -30.93
N SER A 102 -7.51 -8.48 -32.09
CA SER A 102 -8.09 -7.19 -32.45
C SER A 102 -9.62 -7.24 -32.55
N GLU A 103 -10.18 -8.31 -33.13
CA GLU A 103 -11.62 -8.54 -33.14
C GLU A 103 -12.16 -8.82 -31.73
N LEU A 104 -11.46 -9.63 -30.91
CA LEU A 104 -11.84 -9.87 -29.52
C LEU A 104 -11.85 -8.56 -28.72
N ALA A 105 -10.81 -7.73 -28.84
CA ALA A 105 -10.72 -6.43 -28.20
C ALA A 105 -11.85 -5.48 -28.61
N THR A 106 -12.25 -5.50 -29.89
CA THR A 106 -13.40 -4.74 -30.38
C THR A 106 -14.70 -5.20 -29.73
N ASN A 107 -14.94 -6.52 -29.70
CA ASN A 107 -16.12 -7.09 -29.05
C ASN A 107 -16.14 -6.78 -27.55
N THR A 108 -15.01 -6.90 -26.85
CA THR A 108 -14.89 -6.57 -25.42
C THR A 108 -15.21 -5.11 -25.16
N ALA A 109 -14.68 -4.19 -25.99
CA ALA A 109 -14.96 -2.75 -25.87
C ALA A 109 -16.45 -2.43 -26.04
N GLU A 110 -17.13 -3.08 -27.00
CA GLU A 110 -18.57 -2.92 -27.21
C GLU A 110 -19.39 -3.44 -26.03
N VAL A 111 -19.05 -4.61 -25.48
CA VAL A 111 -19.69 -5.18 -24.28
C VAL A 111 -19.53 -4.25 -23.08
N TRP A 112 -18.32 -3.74 -22.85
CA TRP A 112 -18.05 -2.80 -21.75
C TRP A 112 -18.81 -1.49 -21.93
N LYS A 113 -18.82 -0.92 -23.13
CA LYS A 113 -19.57 0.29 -23.43
C LYS A 113 -21.07 0.12 -23.19
N ALA A 114 -21.64 -1.00 -23.61
CA ALA A 114 -23.06 -1.30 -23.39
C ALA A 114 -23.36 -1.50 -21.89
N GLY A 115 -22.51 -2.23 -21.17
CA GLY A 115 -22.68 -2.48 -19.73
C GLY A 115 -22.51 -1.23 -18.88
N VAL A 116 -21.52 -0.38 -19.16
CA VAL A 116 -21.37 0.91 -18.48
C VAL A 116 -22.54 1.82 -18.83
N GLY A 117 -22.91 1.93 -20.10
CA GLY A 117 -24.01 2.78 -20.56
C GLY A 117 -25.38 2.41 -19.99
N SER A 118 -25.59 1.18 -19.51
CA SER A 118 -26.85 0.79 -18.84
C SER A 118 -26.97 1.37 -17.43
N TRP A 119 -25.85 1.75 -16.79
CA TRP A 119 -25.80 2.30 -15.43
C TRP A 119 -25.37 3.77 -15.39
N ASP A 120 -24.56 4.21 -16.35
CA ASP A 120 -24.05 5.58 -16.52
C ASP A 120 -24.26 6.01 -17.99
N PRO A 121 -25.49 6.40 -18.40
CA PRO A 121 -25.81 6.66 -19.80
C PRO A 121 -24.97 7.75 -20.47
N ASP A 122 -24.53 8.75 -19.69
CA ASP A 122 -23.70 9.86 -20.17
C ASP A 122 -22.19 9.54 -20.12
N HIS A 123 -21.83 8.39 -19.54
CA HIS A 123 -20.45 7.95 -19.29
C HIS A 123 -19.63 8.96 -18.47
N ASP A 124 -20.29 9.78 -17.65
CA ASP A 124 -19.60 10.85 -16.93
C ASP A 124 -18.81 10.32 -15.73
N ARG A 125 -19.27 9.25 -15.09
CA ARG A 125 -18.58 8.62 -13.96
C ARG A 125 -17.31 7.93 -14.42
N ILE A 126 -17.38 7.15 -15.51
CA ILE A 126 -16.18 6.47 -16.04
C ILE A 126 -15.15 7.47 -16.57
N LYS A 127 -15.57 8.61 -17.15
CA LYS A 127 -14.65 9.69 -17.53
C LYS A 127 -13.94 10.28 -16.31
N GLN A 128 -14.69 10.59 -15.24
CA GLN A 128 -14.11 11.10 -14.00
C GLN A 128 -13.15 10.10 -13.37
N LEU A 129 -13.50 8.81 -13.33
CA LEU A 129 -12.60 7.76 -12.85
C LEU A 129 -11.34 7.65 -13.70
N GLY A 130 -11.46 7.75 -15.03
CA GLY A 130 -10.32 7.70 -15.95
C GLY A 130 -9.33 8.86 -15.79
N ASP A 131 -9.75 9.98 -15.20
CA ASP A 131 -8.87 11.12 -14.88
C ASP A 131 -8.13 10.94 -13.54
N ILE A 132 -8.52 9.96 -12.71
CA ILE A 132 -7.93 9.70 -11.40
C ILE A 132 -6.76 8.71 -11.56
N PRO A 133 -5.52 9.10 -11.18
CA PRO A 133 -4.38 8.22 -11.34
C PRO A 133 -4.48 6.94 -10.48
N VAL A 134 -4.08 5.81 -11.05
CA VAL A 134 -3.90 4.55 -10.34
C VAL A 134 -2.42 4.15 -10.42
N SER A 135 -1.80 3.92 -9.27
CA SER A 135 -0.39 3.52 -9.13
C SER A 135 -0.31 2.12 -8.55
N ILE A 136 0.38 1.21 -9.24
CA ILE A 136 0.61 -0.16 -8.78
C ILE A 136 2.02 -0.25 -8.22
N TYR A 137 2.11 -0.38 -6.89
CA TYR A 137 3.33 -0.57 -6.15
C TYR A 137 3.59 -2.06 -5.94
N THR A 138 4.82 -2.48 -6.22
CA THR A 138 5.22 -3.90 -6.14
C THR A 138 6.48 -4.06 -5.30
N PRO A 139 6.40 -3.94 -3.96
CA PRO A 139 7.57 -4.09 -3.11
C PRO A 139 8.25 -5.45 -3.31
N GLY A 140 9.58 -5.46 -3.41
CA GLY A 140 10.32 -6.69 -3.70
C GLY A 140 10.32 -7.14 -5.17
N SER A 141 9.64 -6.42 -6.05
CA SER A 141 9.58 -6.67 -7.50
C SER A 141 9.78 -5.37 -8.29
N SER A 142 10.18 -5.49 -9.56
CA SER A 142 10.28 -4.36 -10.50
C SER A 142 9.20 -4.43 -11.59
N ALA A 143 8.15 -5.22 -11.38
CA ALA A 143 7.05 -5.38 -12.35
C ALA A 143 6.14 -4.14 -12.40
N GLY A 144 5.99 -3.43 -11.28
CA GLY A 144 5.33 -2.12 -11.19
C GLY A 144 6.29 -1.09 -10.60
N ILE A 145 5.76 -0.21 -9.74
CA ILE A 145 6.56 0.80 -9.03
C ILE A 145 7.22 0.12 -7.82
N PRO A 146 8.56 -0.04 -7.79
CA PRO A 146 9.22 -0.58 -6.61
C PRO A 146 9.12 0.40 -5.44
N VAL A 147 9.11 -0.12 -4.21
CA VAL A 147 9.08 0.69 -2.99
C VAL A 147 10.15 0.18 -2.03
N ASN A 148 10.94 1.10 -1.51
CA ASN A 148 11.82 0.81 -0.40
C ASN A 148 11.00 0.75 0.90
N ILE A 149 10.67 -0.46 1.34
CA ILE A 149 9.85 -0.70 2.55
C ILE A 149 10.56 -0.33 3.84
N LEU A 150 11.90 -0.38 3.86
CA LEU A 150 12.65 0.09 5.01
C LEU A 150 12.45 1.59 5.25
N GLY A 151 11.98 2.30 4.23
CA GLY A 151 11.76 3.73 4.28
C GLY A 151 13.06 4.50 4.42
N SER A 152 12.97 5.64 5.10
CA SER A 152 14.11 6.49 5.42
C SER A 152 14.47 6.33 6.89
N LEU A 153 15.75 6.08 7.20
CA LEU A 153 16.28 6.15 8.57
C LEU A 153 16.60 7.59 9.00
N ARG A 154 16.12 8.57 8.23
CA ARG A 154 16.31 10.00 8.46
C ARG A 154 15.49 10.49 9.64
N ALA A 155 15.97 11.55 10.27
CA ALA A 155 15.20 12.19 11.33
C ALA A 155 13.94 12.83 10.73
N PRO A 156 12.75 12.64 11.33
CA PRO A 156 11.55 13.32 10.88
C PRO A 156 11.65 14.82 11.16
N ASP A 157 11.01 15.64 10.34
CA ASP A 157 10.91 17.11 10.54
C ASP A 157 9.85 17.43 11.61
N LEU A 158 10.09 16.92 12.83
CA LEU A 158 9.22 17.06 13.99
C LEU A 158 10.02 17.63 15.16
N SER A 159 9.36 18.42 16.00
CA SER A 159 9.99 19.00 17.18
C SER A 159 9.93 18.04 18.35
N TRP A 160 11.10 17.67 18.90
CA TRP A 160 11.20 16.89 20.13
C TRP A 160 10.56 17.56 21.36
N GLU A 161 10.29 18.88 21.32
CA GLU A 161 9.64 19.59 22.43
C GLU A 161 8.11 19.43 22.43
N THR A 162 7.50 19.34 21.24
CA THR A 162 6.04 19.33 21.08
C THR A 162 5.50 17.98 20.61
N GLU A 163 6.32 17.18 19.95
CA GLU A 163 5.91 15.98 19.20
C GLU A 163 6.70 14.74 19.61
N SER A 164 7.26 14.74 20.83
CA SER A 164 8.09 13.64 21.32
C SER A 164 7.39 12.28 21.29
N GLU A 165 6.08 12.23 21.55
CA GLU A 165 5.31 10.98 21.53
C GLU A 165 5.23 10.41 20.11
N THR A 166 4.94 11.26 19.11
CA THR A 166 4.94 10.88 17.69
C THR A 166 6.31 10.36 17.27
N ILE A 167 7.38 11.08 17.61
CA ILE A 167 8.74 10.68 17.25
C ILE A 167 9.10 9.33 17.89
N LEU A 168 8.75 9.10 19.16
CA LEU A 168 9.00 7.81 19.81
C LEU A 168 8.18 6.67 19.19
N GLY A 169 6.95 6.93 18.73
CA GLY A 169 6.15 5.97 17.97
C GLY A 169 6.79 5.59 16.63
N GLU A 170 7.31 6.58 15.89
CA GLU A 170 8.05 6.34 14.63
C GLU A 170 9.30 5.48 14.87
N ILE A 171 10.07 5.77 15.92
CA ILE A 171 11.25 4.98 16.29
C ILE A 171 10.85 3.54 16.63
N ASP A 172 9.79 3.35 17.41
CA ASP A 172 9.32 2.02 17.80
C ASP A 172 8.91 1.18 16.58
N GLY A 173 8.10 1.75 15.68
CA GLY A 173 7.66 1.10 14.45
C GLY A 173 8.82 0.77 13.50
N LEU A 174 9.78 1.70 13.35
CA LEU A 174 10.98 1.51 12.55
C LEU A 174 11.86 0.38 13.09
N VAL A 175 12.13 0.37 14.40
CA VAL A 175 12.96 -0.63 15.05
C VAL A 175 12.29 -2.01 15.02
N ALA A 176 10.98 -2.08 15.29
CA ALA A 176 10.21 -3.32 15.21
C ALA A 176 10.27 -3.92 13.79
N SER A 177 10.13 -3.08 12.77
CA SER A 177 10.21 -3.50 11.36
C SER A 177 11.61 -3.99 11.00
N LEU A 178 12.68 -3.26 11.39
CA LEU A 178 14.07 -3.68 11.20
C LEU A 178 14.39 -5.03 11.85
N LEU A 179 13.95 -5.23 13.08
CA LEU A 179 14.18 -6.48 13.82
C LEU A 179 13.41 -7.64 13.21
N THR A 180 12.15 -7.42 12.81
CA THR A 180 11.33 -8.41 12.11
C THR A 180 12.00 -8.85 10.81
N LEU A 181 12.50 -7.89 10.01
CA LEU A 181 13.23 -8.16 8.76
C LEU A 181 14.54 -8.94 9.01
N ALA A 182 15.23 -8.65 10.12
CA ALA A 182 16.43 -9.38 10.54
C ALA A 182 16.14 -10.74 11.20
N GLY A 183 14.87 -11.16 11.28
CA GLY A 183 14.44 -12.40 11.94
C GLY A 183 14.75 -12.41 13.43
N VAL A 184 14.65 -11.24 14.08
CA VAL A 184 14.85 -11.04 15.51
C VAL A 184 13.51 -10.69 16.15
N ASP A 185 13.02 -11.55 17.02
CA ASP A 185 11.90 -11.24 17.90
C ASP A 185 12.45 -10.61 19.18
N SER A 186 12.07 -9.36 19.45
CA SER A 186 12.55 -8.59 20.59
C SER A 186 11.42 -7.70 21.10
N ASP A 187 11.07 -7.85 22.37
CA ASP A 187 10.02 -7.05 23.02
C ASP A 187 10.45 -5.58 23.14
N PRO A 188 9.58 -4.61 22.79
CA PRO A 188 9.94 -3.19 22.84
C PRO A 188 10.39 -2.66 24.20
N VAL A 189 9.91 -3.28 25.28
CA VAL A 189 10.11 -2.81 26.67
C VAL A 189 11.29 -3.50 27.35
N SER A 190 11.57 -4.76 27.00
CA SER A 190 12.54 -5.61 27.70
C SER A 190 13.61 -6.24 26.80
N GLY A 191 13.40 -6.22 25.48
CA GLY A 191 14.30 -6.75 24.48
C GLY A 191 15.57 -5.90 24.35
N ARG A 192 16.74 -6.52 24.52
CA ARG A 192 18.03 -5.81 24.51
C ARG A 192 18.34 -5.23 23.13
N GLU A 193 17.94 -5.94 22.07
CA GLU A 193 18.08 -5.52 20.68
C GLU A 193 17.22 -4.28 20.39
N HIS A 194 15.93 -4.34 20.76
CA HIS A 194 14.99 -3.24 20.56
C HIS A 194 15.39 -2.00 21.34
N ILE A 195 15.75 -2.16 22.61
CA ILE A 195 16.17 -1.05 23.48
C ILE A 195 17.45 -0.40 22.94
N LEU A 196 18.45 -1.18 22.53
CA LEU A 196 19.68 -0.62 21.98
C LEU A 196 19.39 0.18 20.70
N LEU A 197 18.69 -0.42 19.73
CA LEU A 197 18.38 0.23 18.46
C LEU A 197 17.56 1.50 18.65
N SER A 198 16.51 1.45 19.47
CA SER A 198 15.66 2.61 19.75
C SER A 198 16.45 3.77 20.35
N ASN A 199 17.39 3.49 21.26
CA ASN A 199 18.22 4.54 21.85
C ASN A 199 19.28 5.08 20.89
N ILE A 200 19.83 4.25 20.00
CA ILE A 200 20.74 4.69 18.95
C ILE A 200 20.02 5.64 17.99
N VAL A 201 18.84 5.24 17.48
CA VAL A 201 18.02 6.06 16.57
C VAL A 201 17.58 7.34 17.26
N ALA A 202 17.03 7.25 18.48
CA ALA A 202 16.60 8.43 19.24
C ALA A 202 17.74 9.43 19.48
N LYS A 203 18.97 8.94 19.74
CA LYS A 203 20.13 9.81 19.89
C LYS A 203 20.47 10.52 18.58
N ALA A 204 20.57 9.77 17.47
CA ALA A 204 20.90 10.35 16.18
C ALA A 204 19.87 11.42 15.77
N TRP A 205 18.58 11.11 15.89
CA TRP A 205 17.50 12.03 15.53
C TRP A 205 17.42 13.26 16.45
N ARG A 206 17.71 13.12 17.76
CA ARG A 206 17.84 14.29 18.65
C ARG A 206 19.00 15.20 18.27
N ASP A 207 20.08 14.62 17.78
CA ASP A 207 21.27 15.36 17.34
C ASP A 207 21.09 15.92 15.90
N GLY A 208 19.92 15.76 15.28
CA GLY A 208 19.64 16.17 13.90
C GLY A 208 20.44 15.38 12.86
N GLN A 209 20.86 14.16 13.20
CA GLN A 209 21.64 13.28 12.34
C GLN A 209 20.75 12.25 11.66
N ASP A 210 20.78 12.27 10.33
CA ASP A 210 20.21 11.21 9.51
C ASP A 210 21.03 9.93 9.65
N LEU A 211 20.33 8.79 9.71
CA LEU A 211 20.95 7.48 9.65
C LEU A 211 20.77 6.85 8.27
N ASP A 212 21.67 5.93 7.96
CA ASP A 212 21.47 4.87 6.98
C ASP A 212 21.77 3.52 7.65
N LEU A 213 21.45 2.42 6.95
CA LEU A 213 21.55 1.10 7.56
C LEU A 213 23.00 0.71 7.85
N ALA A 214 23.95 1.17 7.03
CA ALA A 214 25.37 0.94 7.25
C ALA A 214 25.87 1.63 8.54
N THR A 215 25.47 2.89 8.74
CA THR A 215 25.77 3.67 9.93
C THR A 215 25.12 3.07 11.17
N LEU A 216 23.86 2.66 11.08
CA LEU A 216 23.16 1.99 12.17
C LEU A 216 23.85 0.69 12.57
N ILE A 217 24.24 -0.16 11.61
CA ILE A 217 25.00 -1.40 11.87
C ILE A 217 26.32 -1.10 12.58
N GLY A 218 27.05 -0.07 12.14
CA GLY A 218 28.29 0.38 12.79
C GLY A 218 28.06 0.87 14.22
N GLN A 219 26.97 1.62 14.45
CA GLN A 219 26.58 2.10 15.78
C GLN A 219 26.06 0.98 16.67
N VAL A 220 25.50 -0.11 16.15
CA VAL A 220 25.18 -1.29 16.97
C VAL A 220 26.45 -1.94 17.52
N GLN A 221 27.50 -2.07 16.70
CA GLN A 221 28.78 -2.63 17.14
C GLN A 221 29.47 -1.71 18.16
N ASN A 222 29.47 -0.40 17.88
CA ASN A 222 30.07 0.64 18.72
C ASN A 222 29.02 1.71 19.10
N PRO A 223 28.16 1.44 20.10
CA PRO A 223 27.09 2.36 20.46
C PRO A 223 27.61 3.73 20.88
N PRO A 224 27.06 4.84 20.33
CA PRO A 224 27.41 6.20 20.74
C PRO A 224 26.80 6.57 22.10
N LEU A 225 26.69 5.59 23.00
CA LEU A 225 26.02 5.64 24.29
C LEU A 225 26.87 4.88 25.30
N ARG A 226 27.11 5.49 26.46
CA ARG A 226 27.86 4.85 27.54
C ARG A 226 26.98 3.91 28.37
N LYS A 227 25.72 4.28 28.57
CA LYS A 227 24.75 3.57 29.41
C LYS A 227 23.41 3.37 28.72
N LEU A 228 22.73 2.30 29.10
CA LEU A 228 21.31 2.08 28.84
C LEU A 228 20.61 1.92 30.20
N GLY A 229 19.75 2.88 30.54
CA GLY A 229 19.26 3.04 31.89
C GLY A 229 20.41 3.19 32.90
N VAL A 230 20.44 2.32 33.91
CA VAL A 230 21.45 2.37 34.98
C VAL A 230 22.75 1.61 34.64
N PHE A 231 22.71 0.72 33.65
CA PHE A 231 23.81 -0.18 33.30
C PHE A 231 24.71 0.40 32.20
N GLU A 232 26.00 0.08 32.22
CA GLU A 232 26.90 0.30 31.07
C GLU A 232 26.44 -0.57 29.89
N VAL A 233 26.61 -0.07 28.66
CA VAL A 233 26.14 -0.78 27.46
C VAL A 233 26.74 -2.18 27.35
N ASP A 234 28.03 -2.35 27.63
CA ASP A 234 28.69 -3.67 27.58
C ASP A 234 28.16 -4.66 28.61
N ALA A 235 27.66 -4.17 29.77
CA ALA A 235 27.04 -5.02 30.78
C ALA A 235 25.59 -5.38 30.39
N PHE A 236 24.86 -4.44 29.80
CA PHE A 236 23.48 -4.64 29.36
C PHE A 236 23.42 -5.57 28.14
N PHE A 237 24.19 -5.27 27.10
CA PHE A 237 24.22 -5.99 25.83
C PHE A 237 25.68 -6.17 25.37
N PRO A 238 26.32 -7.30 25.71
CA PRO A 238 27.75 -7.51 25.47
C PRO A 238 28.15 -7.44 23.99
N GLU A 239 29.41 -7.07 23.72
CA GLU A 239 29.96 -6.89 22.37
C GLU A 239 29.72 -8.08 21.44
N LYS A 240 29.85 -9.31 21.96
CA LYS A 240 29.59 -10.54 21.20
C LYS A 240 28.14 -10.59 20.70
N ASP A 241 27.18 -10.25 21.55
CA ASP A 241 25.76 -10.30 21.21
C ASP A 241 25.39 -9.13 20.27
N ARG A 242 25.97 -7.94 20.48
CA ARG A 242 25.83 -6.80 19.55
C ARG A 242 26.39 -7.12 18.17
N THR A 243 27.54 -7.80 18.11
CA THR A 243 28.13 -8.26 16.85
C THR A 243 27.20 -9.24 16.14
N ALA A 244 26.56 -10.15 16.87
CA ALA A 244 25.58 -11.06 16.29
C ALA A 244 24.35 -10.32 15.73
N LEU A 245 23.84 -9.30 16.44
CA LEU A 245 22.75 -8.46 15.93
C LEU A 245 23.17 -7.69 14.67
N ALA A 246 24.35 -7.07 14.68
CA ALA A 246 24.91 -6.36 13.53
C ALA A 246 25.05 -7.28 12.29
N MET A 247 25.47 -8.53 12.48
CA MET A 247 25.53 -9.52 11.40
C MET A 247 24.14 -9.86 10.84
N ARG A 248 23.12 -9.98 11.69
CA ARG A 248 21.74 -10.21 11.22
C ARG A 248 21.21 -9.03 10.41
N LEU A 249 21.38 -7.81 10.91
CA LEU A 249 21.01 -6.59 10.19
C LEU A 249 21.75 -6.47 8.86
N ASN A 250 23.05 -6.80 8.82
CA ASN A 250 23.82 -6.85 7.59
C ASN A 250 23.29 -7.91 6.60
N GLY A 251 22.78 -9.04 7.10
CA GLY A 251 22.15 -10.06 6.28
C GLY A 251 20.95 -9.53 5.48
N VAL A 252 20.18 -8.59 6.04
CA VAL A 252 19.08 -7.91 5.34
C VAL A 252 19.60 -7.14 4.13
N VAL A 253 20.71 -6.41 4.26
CA VAL A 253 21.33 -5.64 3.16
C VAL A 253 21.98 -6.55 2.12
N ALA A 254 22.68 -7.57 2.58
CA ALA A 254 23.49 -8.43 1.73
C ALA A 254 22.68 -9.49 0.96
N SER A 255 21.41 -9.70 1.34
CA SER A 255 20.52 -10.67 0.71
C SER A 255 20.08 -10.20 -0.68
N PRO A 256 20.41 -10.92 -1.77
CA PRO A 256 19.96 -10.56 -3.11
C PRO A 256 18.43 -10.54 -3.23
N THR A 257 17.75 -11.41 -2.49
CA THR A 257 16.28 -11.46 -2.44
C THR A 257 15.69 -10.22 -1.78
N PHE A 258 16.42 -9.59 -0.85
CA PHE A 258 15.96 -8.39 -0.15
C PHE A 258 16.41 -7.09 -0.80
N ALA A 259 17.42 -7.12 -1.68
CA ALA A 259 17.88 -5.94 -2.40
C ALA A 259 16.74 -5.26 -3.20
N SER A 260 15.81 -6.04 -3.76
CA SER A 260 14.63 -5.49 -4.46
C SER A 260 13.64 -4.78 -3.52
N TRP A 261 13.60 -5.13 -2.23
CA TRP A 261 12.77 -4.50 -1.20
C TRP A 261 13.33 -3.18 -0.69
N LEU A 262 14.60 -2.90 -1.00
CA LEU A 262 15.31 -1.65 -0.69
C LEU A 262 15.41 -0.73 -1.91
N THR A 263 14.87 -1.15 -3.06
CA THR A 263 14.93 -0.40 -4.31
C THR A 263 13.66 0.45 -4.49
N GLY A 264 13.81 1.62 -5.09
CA GLY A 264 12.71 2.54 -5.38
C GLY A 264 12.63 3.72 -4.42
N PRO A 265 11.65 4.61 -4.59
CA PRO A 265 11.37 5.68 -3.64
C PRO A 265 11.12 5.11 -2.22
N PRO A 266 11.47 5.87 -1.17
CA PRO A 266 11.12 5.49 0.20
C PRO A 266 9.59 5.40 0.34
N LEU A 267 9.14 4.47 1.17
CA LEU A 267 7.73 4.38 1.54
C LEU A 267 7.25 5.70 2.15
N ASP A 268 6.31 6.35 1.48
CA ASP A 268 5.67 7.59 1.91
C ASP A 268 4.17 7.47 1.60
N ILE A 269 3.37 7.21 2.63
CA ILE A 269 1.93 6.98 2.47
C ILE A 269 1.23 8.24 1.96
N GLN A 270 1.66 9.43 2.38
CA GLN A 270 1.05 10.68 1.93
C GLN A 270 1.30 10.89 0.45
N ALA A 271 2.55 10.70 0.01
CA ALA A 271 2.88 10.72 -1.40
C ALA A 271 2.12 9.63 -2.15
N MET A 272 1.97 8.42 -1.61
CA MET A 272 1.20 7.34 -2.28
C MET A 272 -0.27 7.71 -2.48
N LEU A 273 -0.92 8.33 -1.48
CA LEU A 273 -2.33 8.69 -1.51
C LEU A 273 -2.64 9.93 -2.36
N TYR A 274 -1.68 10.85 -2.53
CA TYR A 274 -1.93 12.14 -3.17
C TYR A 274 -0.83 12.55 -4.17
N ASP A 275 -1.25 13.18 -5.27
CA ASP A 275 -0.37 13.95 -6.15
C ASP A 275 -0.66 15.46 -5.96
N GLY A 276 0.12 16.10 -5.09
CA GLY A 276 -0.23 17.41 -4.54
C GLY A 276 -1.51 17.31 -3.72
N ASP A 277 -2.55 18.05 -4.12
CA ASP A 277 -3.88 18.00 -3.49
C ASP A 277 -4.84 17.00 -4.17
N LYS A 278 -4.40 16.34 -5.25
CA LYS A 278 -5.27 15.41 -6.00
C LYS A 278 -5.21 14.01 -5.40
N PRO A 279 -6.35 13.43 -4.98
CA PRO A 279 -6.39 12.05 -4.51
C PRO A 279 -6.09 11.09 -5.67
N ARG A 280 -5.50 9.94 -5.35
CA ARG A 280 -5.24 8.85 -6.30
C ARG A 280 -5.45 7.50 -5.64
N ALA A 281 -5.44 6.45 -6.45
CA ALA A 281 -5.45 5.07 -5.96
C ALA A 281 -4.02 4.51 -5.95
N ALA A 282 -3.57 4.09 -4.78
CA ALA A 282 -2.35 3.31 -4.59
C ALA A 282 -2.72 1.86 -4.32
N VAL A 283 -2.39 0.97 -5.24
CA VAL A 283 -2.53 -0.48 -5.09
C VAL A 283 -1.18 -1.06 -4.73
N VAL A 284 -1.08 -1.75 -3.60
CA VAL A 284 0.14 -2.43 -3.14
C VAL A 284 -0.07 -3.94 -3.29
N TYR A 285 0.71 -4.54 -4.19
CA TYR A 285 0.69 -5.98 -4.47
C TYR A 285 1.80 -6.73 -3.72
#